data_AF-A0AAU3Q7M0-F1
#
_entry.id   AF-A0AAU3Q7M0-F1
#
_cell.length_a   1.000
_cell.length_b   1.000
_cell.length_c   1.000
_cell.angle_alpha   90.00
_cell.angle_beta   90.00
_cell.angle_gamma   90.00
#
_symmetry.space_group_name_H-M   'P 1'
#
loop_
_entity.id
_entity.type
_entity.pdbx_description
1 polymer ?
#
loop_
_entity_poly.entity_id
_entity_poly.type
_entity_poly.pdbx_seq_one_letter_code
_entity_poly.pdbx_strand_id
1 'polypeptide(L)'
;MTCPEGEGPRTPIEELLHRLAAAALLGEAEAVMRGERHLTIEHGYPETDDETARLDRLRAVAWRGADGAHARSIGGGGDYTTITVEGPSAEAFVDQLTALATALGPSWWRVRQSAR
;
A
#
# COMPACT_ATOMS: atom_id res chain seq x y z
N MET A 1 -28.95 -19.79 28.50
CA MET A 1 -28.96 -18.42 27.92
C MET A 1 -27.71 -17.74 28.44
N THR A 2 -26.58 -17.92 27.74
CA THR A 2 -25.29 -17.34 28.10
C THR A 2 -25.29 -15.90 27.57
N CYS A 3 -25.18 -14.92 28.47
CA CYS A 3 -24.94 -13.54 28.07
C CYS A 3 -23.61 -13.48 27.32
N PRO A 4 -23.49 -12.69 26.22
CA PRO A 4 -22.19 -12.47 25.62
C PRO A 4 -21.30 -11.77 26.64
N GLU A 5 -20.10 -12.30 26.84
CA GLU A 5 -19.04 -11.65 27.60
C GLU A 5 -18.84 -10.26 26.99
N GLY A 6 -19.28 -9.22 27.70
CA GLY A 6 -19.09 -7.85 27.27
C GLY A 6 -17.60 -7.59 27.18
N GLU A 7 -17.14 -7.21 26.00
CA GLU A 7 -15.76 -6.78 25.75
C GLU A 7 -15.39 -5.75 26.83
N GLY A 8 -14.44 -6.13 27.69
CA GLY A 8 -14.00 -5.28 28.80
C GLY A 8 -13.54 -3.91 28.28
N PRO A 9 -13.54 -2.88 29.14
CA PRO A 9 -13.15 -1.54 28.69
C PRO A 9 -11.72 -1.58 28.12
N ARG A 10 -11.59 -1.12 26.86
CA ARG A 10 -10.29 -0.99 26.20
C ARG A 10 -9.39 -0.06 26.99
N THR A 11 -8.12 -0.40 27.08
CA THR A 11 -7.08 0.50 27.57
C THR A 11 -7.00 1.74 26.67
N PRO A 12 -6.42 2.86 27.15
CA PRO A 12 -6.25 4.06 26.32
C PRO A 12 -5.49 3.81 25.02
N ILE A 13 -4.52 2.89 25.02
CA ILE A 13 -3.75 2.53 23.82
C ILE A 13 -4.63 1.74 22.84
N GLU A 14 -5.39 0.75 23.32
CA GLU A 14 -6.30 -0.03 22.48
C GLU A 14 -7.40 0.85 21.87
N GLU A 15 -7.94 1.80 22.64
CA GLU A 15 -8.91 2.77 22.14
C GLU A 15 -8.31 3.69 21.08
N LEU A 16 -7.08 4.15 21.27
CA LEU A 16 -6.36 4.92 20.25
C LEU A 16 -6.14 4.10 18.98
N LEU A 17 -5.64 2.86 19.10
CA LEU A 17 -5.43 1.96 17.97
C LEU A 17 -6.73 1.69 17.21
N HIS A 18 -7.83 1.48 17.93
CA HIS A 18 -9.16 1.30 17.33
C HIS A 18 -9.59 2.52 16.51
N ARG A 19 -9.40 3.73 17.04
CA ARG A 19 -9.72 4.98 16.32
C ARG A 19 -8.84 5.18 15.09
N LEU A 20 -7.55 4.88 15.19
CA LEU A 20 -6.63 4.97 14.06
C LEU A 20 -7.00 3.96 12.96
N ALA A 21 -7.39 2.75 13.33
CA ALA A 21 -7.87 1.76 12.36
C ALA A 21 -9.16 2.22 11.65
N ALA A 22 -10.12 2.78 12.40
CA ALA A 22 -11.34 3.33 11.81
C ALA A 22 -11.06 4.52 10.88
N ALA A 23 -10.15 5.41 11.26
CA ALA A 23 -9.73 6.54 10.42
C ALA A 23 -8.99 6.08 9.16
N ALA A 24 -8.16 5.04 9.25
CA ALA A 24 -7.49 4.46 8.09
C ALA A 24 -8.51 3.91 7.07
N LEU A 25 -9.51 3.15 7.52
CA LEU A 25 -10.57 2.63 6.66
C LEU A 25 -11.37 3.75 5.96
N LEU A 26 -11.68 4.84 6.67
CA LEU A 26 -12.34 6.00 6.06
C LEU A 26 -11.45 6.64 4.99
N GLY A 27 -10.16 6.81 5.28
CA GLY A 27 -9.19 7.34 4.32
C GLY A 27 -9.06 6.46 3.07
N GLU A 28 -9.07 5.14 3.22
CA GLU A 28 -9.08 4.21 2.09
C GLU A 28 -10.35 4.36 1.25
N ALA A 29 -11.52 4.45 1.89
CA ALA A 29 -12.79 4.67 1.19
C ALA A 29 -12.82 6.00 0.43
N GLU A 30 -12.34 7.09 1.03
CA GLU A 30 -12.22 8.38 0.36
C GLU A 30 -11.28 8.33 -0.85
N ALA A 31 -10.13 7.65 -0.73
CA ALA A 31 -9.20 7.44 -1.83
C ALA A 31 -9.88 6.68 -2.98
N VAL A 32 -10.61 5.60 -2.66
CA VAL A 32 -11.37 4.83 -3.66
C VAL A 32 -12.41 5.70 -4.36
N MET A 33 -13.14 6.54 -3.62
CA MET A 33 -14.12 7.48 -4.19
C MET A 33 -13.49 8.55 -5.10
N ARG A 34 -12.23 8.91 -4.86
CA ARG A 34 -11.44 9.81 -5.72
C ARG A 34 -10.84 9.10 -6.94
N GLY A 35 -11.04 7.79 -7.08
CA GLY A 35 -10.41 6.99 -8.13
C GLY A 35 -8.93 6.73 -7.88
N GLU A 36 -8.48 6.87 -6.63
CA GLU A 36 -7.11 6.56 -6.23
C GLU A 36 -7.00 5.08 -5.85
N ARG A 37 -5.85 4.49 -6.15
CA ARG A 37 -5.46 3.14 -5.74
C ARG A 37 -4.06 3.20 -5.18
N HIS A 38 -3.74 2.32 -4.24
CA HIS A 38 -2.40 2.28 -3.66
C HIS A 38 -1.81 0.88 -3.64
N LEU A 39 -0.48 0.86 -3.73
CA LEU A 39 0.37 -0.31 -3.65
C LEU A 39 1.43 -0.06 -2.59
N THR A 40 1.48 -0.88 -1.55
CA THR A 40 2.57 -0.87 -0.56
C THR A 40 3.39 -2.13 -0.70
N ILE A 41 4.71 -1.96 -0.72
CA ILE A 41 5.68 -3.05 -0.79
C ILE A 41 6.57 -2.95 0.43
N GLU A 42 6.53 -3.97 1.28
CA GLU A 42 7.48 -4.18 2.37
C GLU A 42 8.68 -4.90 1.76
N HIS A 43 9.77 -4.16 1.60
CA HIS A 43 10.97 -4.61 0.90
C HIS A 43 12.21 -4.61 1.78
N GLY A 44 12.08 -4.37 3.09
CA GLY A 44 13.21 -4.35 4.03
C GLY A 44 14.21 -3.23 3.72
N TYR A 45 15.26 -3.10 4.52
CA TYR A 45 16.29 -2.11 4.19
C TYR A 45 17.16 -2.67 3.06
N PRO A 46 17.30 -2.00 1.91
CA PRO A 46 18.20 -2.47 0.86
C PRO A 46 19.64 -2.41 1.39
N GLU A 47 20.32 -3.54 1.38
CA GLU A 47 21.71 -3.66 1.85
C GLU A 47 22.70 -3.71 0.67
N THR A 48 22.18 -3.85 -0.55
CA THR A 48 22.97 -3.96 -1.78
C THR A 48 22.52 -2.97 -2.87
N ASP A 49 23.45 -2.63 -3.77
CA ASP A 49 23.15 -1.80 -4.95
C ASP A 49 22.11 -2.46 -5.85
N ASP A 50 22.13 -3.79 -5.96
CA ASP A 50 21.17 -4.56 -6.74
C ASP A 50 19.74 -4.49 -6.18
N GLU A 51 19.58 -4.48 -4.86
CA GLU A 51 18.27 -4.30 -4.21
C GLU A 51 17.76 -2.88 -4.43
N THR A 52 18.64 -1.88 -4.29
CA THR A 52 18.33 -0.48 -4.57
C THR A 52 17.89 -0.30 -6.03
N ALA A 53 18.61 -0.90 -6.99
CA ALA A 53 18.31 -0.82 -8.41
C ALA A 53 16.95 -1.45 -8.78
N ARG A 54 16.52 -2.52 -8.09
CA ARG A 54 15.19 -3.11 -8.28
C ARG A 54 14.09 -2.16 -7.85
N LEU A 55 14.24 -1.52 -6.69
CA LEU A 55 13.29 -0.52 -6.19
C LEU A 55 13.23 0.69 -7.13
N ASP A 56 14.38 1.18 -7.59
CA ASP A 56 14.44 2.31 -8.51
C ASP A 56 13.81 1.98 -9.87
N ARG A 57 13.98 0.76 -10.38
CA ARG A 57 13.28 0.32 -11.60
C ARG A 57 11.77 0.32 -11.42
N LEU A 58 11.28 -0.18 -10.30
CA LEU A 58 9.86 -0.16 -9.98
C LEU A 58 9.33 1.29 -9.91
N ARG A 59 10.04 2.17 -9.18
CA ARG A 59 9.70 3.59 -9.06
C ARG A 59 9.69 4.30 -10.41
N ALA A 60 10.66 3.98 -11.27
CA ALA A 60 10.74 4.55 -12.61
C ALA A 60 9.56 4.13 -13.51
N VAL A 61 9.08 2.88 -13.40
CA VAL A 61 7.88 2.43 -14.11
C VAL A 61 6.63 3.12 -13.55
N ALA A 62 6.50 3.19 -12.23
CA ALA A 62 5.38 3.86 -11.59
C ALA A 62 5.29 5.35 -11.99
N TRP A 63 6.42 6.07 -11.99
CA TRP A 63 6.47 7.47 -12.41
C TRP A 63 6.20 7.69 -13.90
N ARG A 64 6.58 6.73 -14.75
CA ARG A 64 6.26 6.80 -16.18
C ARG A 64 4.75 6.73 -16.43
N GLY A 65 4.03 6.02 -15.57
CA GLY A 65 2.59 5.79 -15.73
C GLY A 65 2.26 4.85 -16.89
N ALA A 66 0.97 4.75 -17.17
CA ALA A 66 0.38 4.07 -18.31
C ALA A 66 -0.78 4.91 -18.87
N ASP A 67 -1.32 4.54 -20.03
CA ASP A 67 -2.49 5.24 -20.57
C ASP A 67 -3.66 5.16 -19.57
N GLY A 68 -4.13 6.33 -19.13
CA GLY A 68 -5.22 6.44 -18.16
C GLY A 68 -4.83 6.20 -16.69
N ALA A 69 -3.55 6.09 -16.35
CA ALA A 69 -3.11 5.96 -14.96
C ALA A 69 -1.70 6.54 -14.73
N HIS A 70 -1.52 7.30 -13.66
CA HIS A 70 -0.21 7.84 -13.30
C HIS A 70 0.01 7.80 -11.79
N ALA A 71 1.27 7.67 -11.38
CA ALA A 71 1.63 7.83 -9.98
C ALA A 71 1.38 9.28 -9.57
N ARG A 72 0.57 9.46 -8.52
CA ARG A 72 0.35 10.74 -7.84
C ARG A 72 1.46 10.99 -6.83
N SER A 73 1.85 9.95 -6.11
CA SER A 73 2.93 10.01 -5.12
C SER A 73 3.62 8.65 -5.00
N ILE A 74 4.90 8.73 -4.67
CA ILE A 74 5.69 7.59 -4.22
C ILE A 74 6.35 8.03 -2.92
N GLY A 75 5.93 7.42 -1.82
CA GLY A 75 6.46 7.66 -0.48
C GLY A 75 6.89 6.37 0.18
N GLY A 76 7.40 6.44 1.40
CA GLY A 76 7.80 5.25 2.14
C GLY A 76 8.81 5.54 3.23
N GLY A 77 9.16 4.46 3.94
CA GLY A 77 10.28 4.41 4.88
C GLY A 77 11.50 3.74 4.26
N GLY A 78 12.49 3.44 5.10
CA GLY A 78 13.67 2.67 4.65
C GLY A 78 13.34 1.24 4.25
N ASP A 79 12.28 0.67 4.82
CA ASP A 79 11.90 -0.74 4.73
C ASP A 79 10.61 -1.00 3.93
N TYR A 80 9.93 0.05 3.47
CA TYR A 80 8.73 -0.07 2.65
C TYR A 80 8.60 1.07 1.65
N THR A 81 7.80 0.88 0.61
CA THR A 81 7.45 1.92 -0.36
C THR A 81 5.97 1.82 -0.69
N THR A 82 5.28 2.96 -0.66
CA THR A 82 3.87 3.10 -1.02
C THR A 82 3.76 3.98 -2.26
N ILE A 83 3.10 3.45 -3.28
CA ILE A 83 2.82 4.12 -4.56
C ILE A 83 1.32 4.38 -4.61
N THR A 84 0.93 5.64 -4.72
CA THR A 84 -0.45 6.05 -4.95
C THR A 84 -0.62 6.36 -6.44
N VAL A 85 -1.60 5.74 -7.06
CA VAL A 85 -1.95 5.87 -8.47
C VAL A 85 -3.34 6.49 -8.58
N GLU A 86 -3.51 7.41 -9.52
CA GLU A 86 -4.81 7.98 -9.86
C GLU A 86 -5.10 7.84 -11.36
N GLY A 87 -6.38 7.94 -11.73
CA GLY A 87 -6.83 7.87 -13.11
C GLY A 87 -7.81 6.70 -13.37
N PRO A 88 -8.51 6.71 -14.51
CA PRO A 88 -9.51 5.70 -14.85
C PRO A 88 -8.98 4.27 -14.96
N SER A 89 -7.66 4.11 -15.15
CA SER A 89 -6.99 2.80 -15.24
C SER A 89 -6.11 2.50 -14.03
N ALA A 90 -6.29 3.22 -12.91
CA ALA A 90 -5.45 3.09 -11.72
C ALA A 90 -5.42 1.66 -11.16
N GLU A 91 -6.55 0.96 -11.15
CA GLU A 91 -6.63 -0.42 -10.68
C GLU A 91 -5.79 -1.37 -11.54
N ALA A 92 -5.99 -1.33 -12.86
CA ALA A 92 -5.22 -2.14 -13.80
C ALA A 92 -3.71 -1.82 -13.74
N PHE A 93 -3.35 -0.57 -13.52
CA PHE A 93 -1.95 -0.17 -13.39
C PHE A 93 -1.33 -0.64 -12.07
N VAL A 94 -2.07 -0.60 -10.95
CA VAL A 94 -1.63 -1.20 -9.68
C VAL A 94 -1.42 -2.72 -9.80
N ASP A 95 -2.26 -3.43 -10.55
CA ASP A 95 -2.05 -4.84 -10.85
C ASP A 95 -0.77 -5.09 -11.66
N GLN A 96 -0.45 -4.23 -12.64
CA GLN A 96 0.82 -4.30 -13.39
C GLN A 96 2.03 -4.03 -12.50
N LEU A 97 1.96 -3.01 -11.62
CA LEU A 97 3.02 -2.71 -10.67
C LEU A 97 3.21 -3.83 -9.65
N THR A 98 2.13 -4.49 -9.24
CA THR A 98 2.16 -5.67 -8.38
C THR A 98 2.90 -6.81 -9.07
N ALA A 99 2.53 -7.14 -10.31
CA ALA A 99 3.21 -8.18 -11.07
C ALA A 99 4.70 -7.86 -11.28
N LEU A 100 5.03 -6.59 -11.53
CA LEU A 100 6.41 -6.13 -11.66
C LEU A 100 7.18 -6.27 -10.34
N ALA A 101 6.58 -5.86 -9.21
CA ALA A 101 7.19 -6.00 -7.89
C ALA A 101 7.44 -7.48 -7.54
N THR A 102 6.51 -8.38 -7.87
CA THR A 102 6.69 -9.83 -7.70
C THR A 102 7.77 -10.40 -8.63
N ALA A 103 7.92 -9.88 -9.85
CA ALA A 103 8.93 -10.34 -10.79
C ALA A 103 10.35 -9.84 -10.46
N LEU A 104 10.48 -8.61 -9.95
CA LEU A 104 11.75 -8.02 -9.56
C LEU A 104 12.18 -8.47 -8.16
N GLY A 105 11.23 -8.51 -7.24
CA GLY A 105 11.46 -8.68 -5.82
C GLY A 105 11.87 -10.10 -5.45
N PRO A 106 12.76 -10.26 -4.45
CA PRO A 106 12.92 -11.52 -3.74
C PRO A 106 11.60 -12.03 -3.15
N SER A 107 11.53 -13.33 -2.86
CA SER A 107 10.33 -14.00 -2.31
C SER A 107 9.86 -13.48 -0.95
N TRP A 108 10.70 -12.72 -0.25
CA TRP A 108 10.39 -12.14 1.05
C TRP A 108 9.76 -10.74 0.95
N TRP A 109 9.73 -10.11 -0.22
CA TRP A 109 8.97 -8.88 -0.42
C TRP A 109 7.48 -9.16 -0.23
N ARG A 110 6.79 -8.30 0.52
CA ARG A 110 5.34 -8.40 0.70
C ARG A 110 4.67 -7.26 -0.01
N VAL A 111 3.76 -7.60 -0.91
CA VAL A 111 3.01 -6.63 -1.71
C VAL A 111 1.58 -6.58 -1.22
N ARG A 112 1.10 -5.38 -0.90
CA ARG A 112 -0.26 -5.11 -0.43
C ARG A 112 -0.91 -4.04 -1.29
N GLN A 113 -2.09 -4.34 -1.81
CA GLN A 113 -2.91 -3.37 -2.53
C GLN A 113 -3.98 -2.78 -1.60
N SER A 114 -4.50 -1.61 -1.96
CA SER A 114 -5.71 -1.06 -1.35
C SER A 114 -6.89 -2.01 -1.47
N ALA A 115 -7.84 -1.94 -0.53
CA ALA A 115 -9.14 -2.59 -0.72
C ALA A 115 -9.80 -2.10 -2.02
N ARG A 116 -10.56 -3.01 -2.67
CA ARG A 116 -11.31 -2.75 -3.90
C ARG A 116 -12.68 -2.16 -3.60
#